data_AF-A0A2B9E7I2-F1
#
_entry.id   AF-A0A2B9E7I2-F1
#
_cell.length_a   1.000
_cell.length_b   1.000
_cell.length_c   1.000
_cell.angle_alpha   90.00
_cell.angle_beta   90.00
_cell.angle_gamma   90.00
#
_symmetry.space_group_name_H-M   'P 1'
#
loop_
_entity.id
_entity.type
_entity.pdbx_description
1 polymer ?
#
loop_
_entity_poly.entity_id
_entity_poly.type
_entity_poly.pdbx_seq_one_letter_code
_entity_poly.pdbx_strand_id
1 'polypeptide(L)' 'MGIKMYDPQKNLYKELASYCGVTERYIRMIDQKERTPSIRIAKKIAQFFEMSVDDIFFSNKSNFKFFLTLYWCEKDEK' A
#
# COMPACT_ATOMS: atom_id res chain seq x y z
N MET A 1 -7.73 -13.85 -28.03
CA MET A 1 -7.30 -12.49 -27.63
C MET A 1 -7.11 -12.49 -26.13
N GLY A 2 -5.86 -12.56 -25.68
CA GLY A 2 -5.55 -12.59 -24.25
C GLY A 2 -6.02 -11.29 -23.61
N ILE A 3 -6.92 -11.40 -22.64
CA ILE A 3 -7.21 -10.30 -21.73
C ILE A 3 -5.86 -9.99 -21.08
N LYS A 4 -5.23 -8.87 -21.47
CA LYS A 4 -4.13 -8.30 -20.70
C LYS A 4 -4.76 -7.96 -19.35
N MET A 5 -4.69 -8.89 -18.41
CA MET A 5 -4.98 -8.67 -17.01
C MET A 5 -4.06 -7.53 -16.58
N TYR A 6 -4.61 -6.32 -16.55
CA TYR A 6 -3.96 -5.18 -15.94
C TYR A 6 -3.93 -5.54 -14.46
N ASP A 7 -2.82 -6.12 -14.01
CA ASP A 7 -2.67 -6.56 -12.62
C ASP A 7 -2.71 -5.30 -11.73
N PRO A 8 -3.81 -5.03 -11.01
CA PRO A 8 -3.96 -3.78 -10.26
C PRO A 8 -2.87 -3.64 -9.18
N GLN A 9 -2.28 -4.75 -8.75
CA GLN A 9 -1.19 -4.80 -7.77
C GLN A 9 0.14 -4.28 -8.33
N LYS A 10 0.32 -4.35 -9.66
CA LYS A 10 1.59 -4.01 -10.31
C LYS A 10 1.85 -2.50 -10.33
N ASN A 11 0.79 -1.67 -10.26
CA ASN A 11 0.95 -0.22 -10.21
C ASN A 11 0.93 0.36 -8.79
N LEU A 12 0.25 -0.29 -7.83
CA LEU A 12 0.17 0.17 -6.44
C LEU A 12 1.54 0.51 -5.83
N TYR A 13 2.48 -0.45 -5.85
CA TYR A 13 3.79 -0.25 -5.20
C TYR A 13 4.58 0.88 -5.84
N LYS A 14 4.44 1.04 -7.16
CA LYS A 14 5.09 2.10 -7.94
C LYS A 14 4.51 3.47 -7.62
N GLU A 15 3.19 3.56 -7.53
CA GLU A 15 2.49 4.80 -7.18
C GLU A 15 2.76 5.21 -5.73
N LEU A 16 2.66 4.29 -4.78
CA LEU A 16 3.01 4.53 -3.38
C LEU A 16 4.48 4.95 -3.24
N ALA A 17 5.39 4.29 -3.94
CA ALA A 17 6.81 4.63 -3.91
C ALA A 17 7.05 6.06 -4.42
N SER A 18 6.45 6.41 -5.56
CA SER A 18 6.50 7.75 -6.14
C SER A 18 5.94 8.80 -5.18
N TYR A 19 4.74 8.58 -4.63
CA TYR A 19 4.09 9.49 -3.68
C TYR A 19 4.89 9.66 -2.38
N CYS A 20 5.44 8.56 -1.88
CA CYS A 20 6.21 8.56 -0.65
C CYS A 20 7.62 9.14 -0.83
N GLY A 21 8.17 9.13 -2.05
CA GLY A 21 9.55 9.51 -2.34
C GLY A 21 10.54 8.43 -1.89
N VAL A 22 10.18 7.15 -2.07
CA VAL A 22 10.97 5.97 -1.66
C VAL A 22 11.01 4.95 -2.80
N THR A 23 11.69 3.81 -2.59
CA THR A 23 11.74 2.75 -3.61
C THR A 23 10.53 1.81 -3.51
N GLU A 24 10.12 1.24 -4.64
CA GLU A 24 9.10 0.18 -4.68
C GLU A 24 9.43 -0.98 -3.75
N ARG A 25 10.71 -1.37 -3.70
CA ARG A 25 11.21 -2.40 -2.80
C ARG A 25 10.90 -2.07 -1.35
N TYR A 26 11.10 -0.81 -0.93
CA TYR A 26 10.83 -0.40 0.44
C TYR A 26 9.33 -0.49 0.77
N ILE A 27 8.44 -0.08 -0.14
CA ILE A 27 6.99 -0.26 0.05
C ILE A 27 6.64 -1.74 0.16
N ARG A 28 7.19 -2.61 -0.70
CA ARG A 28 6.97 -4.07 -0.60
C ARG A 28 7.44 -4.64 0.73
N MET A 29 8.60 -4.21 1.23
CA MET A 29 9.10 -4.64 2.54
C MET A 29 8.18 -4.19 3.68
N ILE A 30 7.59 -3.00 3.58
CA ILE A 30 6.56 -2.54 4.53
C ILE A 30 5.35 -3.46 4.45
N ASP A 31 4.86 -3.73 3.23
CA ASP A 31 3.67 -4.53 3.00
C ASP A 31 3.85 -6.00 3.44
N GLN A 32 5.06 -6.52 3.31
CA GLN A 32 5.47 -7.85 3.77
C GLN A 32 5.82 -7.92 5.27
N LYS A 33 5.73 -6.79 5.99
CA LYS A 33 6.10 -6.66 7.42
C LYS A 33 7.58 -6.88 7.73
N GLU A 34 8.45 -6.81 6.72
CA GLU A 34 9.90 -6.86 6.91
C GLU A 34 10.46 -5.53 7.43
N ARG A 35 9.72 -4.42 7.22
CA ARG A 35 10.11 -3.09 7.69
C ARG A 35 8.92 -2.33 8.26
N THR A 36 9.20 -1.60 9.34
CA THR A 36 8.28 -0.58 9.86
C THR A 36 8.62 0.77 9.21
N PRO A 37 7.66 1.48 8.59
CA PRO A 37 7.91 2.80 8.03
C PRO A 37 8.18 3.84 9.13
N SER A 38 8.84 4.94 8.78
CA SER A 38 8.84 6.11 9.65
C SER A 38 7.44 6.74 9.72
N ILE A 39 7.16 7.50 10.77
CA ILE A 39 5.87 8.20 10.92
C ILE A 39 5.55 9.10 9.72
N ARG A 40 6.56 9.69 9.07
CA ARG A 40 6.39 10.52 7.87
C ARG A 40 5.89 9.69 6.69
N ILE A 41 6.47 8.50 6.49
CA ILE A 41 6.06 7.59 5.41
C ILE A 41 4.69 6.99 5.71
N ALA A 42 4.43 6.57 6.95
CA ALA A 42 3.12 6.06 7.36
C ALA A 42 2.00 7.07 7.08
N LYS A 43 2.23 8.35 7.41
CA LYS A 43 1.29 9.44 7.10
C LYS A 43 1.05 9.62 5.60
N LYS A 44 2.09 9.55 4.77
CA LYS A 44 1.93 9.64 3.31
C LYS A 44 1.16 8.46 2.74
N ILE A 45 1.43 7.25 3.20
CA ILE A 45 0.67 6.06 2.80
C ILE A 45 -0.80 6.25 3.18
N ALA A 46 -1.09 6.76 4.39
CA ALA A 46 -2.45 7.03 4.82
C ALA A 46 -3.16 8.09 3.97
N GLN A 47 -2.47 9.18 3.63
CA GLN A 47 -2.98 10.19 2.70
C GLN A 47 -3.30 9.63 1.31
N PHE A 48 -2.44 8.75 0.79
CA PHE A 48 -2.65 8.10 -0.50
C PHE A 48 -3.94 7.26 -0.54
N PHE A 49 -4.24 6.54 0.55
CA PHE A 49 -5.47 5.76 0.68
C PHE A 49 -6.67 6.56 1.21
N GLU A 50 -6.49 7.83 1.56
CA GLU A 50 -7.53 8.66 2.22
C GLU A 50 -8.07 8.04 3.53
N MET A 51 -7.17 7.41 4.29
CA MET A 51 -7.47 6.78 5.58
C MET A 51 -6.61 7.39 6.69
N SER A 52 -6.88 7.05 7.94
CA SER A 52 -5.96 7.39 9.04
C SER A 52 -4.77 6.42 9.10
N VAL A 53 -3.71 6.83 9.79
CA VAL A 53 -2.55 5.95 10.05
C VAL A 53 -2.99 4.74 10.89
N ASP A 54 -3.90 4.96 11.85
CA ASP A 54 -4.47 3.93 12.70
C ASP A 54 -5.23 2.86 11.90
N ASP A 55 -6.04 3.29 10.94
CA ASP A 55 -6.80 2.35 10.09
C ASP A 55 -5.89 1.43 9.28
N ILE A 56 -4.74 1.94 8.81
CA ILE A 56 -3.83 1.17 7.96
C ILE A 56 -2.87 0.31 8.77
N PHE A 57 -2.28 0.85 9.83
CA PHE A 57 -1.16 0.21 10.54
C PHE A 57 -1.54 -0.41 11.89
N PHE A 58 -2.72 -0.11 12.42
CA PHE A 58 -3.17 -0.58 13.73
C PHE A 58 -4.51 -1.32 13.70
N SER A 59 -5.09 -1.56 12.51
CA SER A 59 -6.26 -2.41 12.34
C SER A 59 -5.90 -3.90 12.28
N ASN A 60 -6.89 -4.77 12.46
CA ASN A 60 -6.68 -6.23 12.31
C ASN A 60 -6.18 -6.62 10.91
N LYS A 61 -6.60 -5.89 9.87
CA LYS A 61 -6.12 -6.10 8.49
C LYS A 61 -4.61 -5.87 8.38
N SER A 62 -4.07 -4.95 9.18
CA SER A 62 -2.64 -4.68 9.19
C SER A 62 -1.82 -5.88 9.66
N ASN A 63 -2.38 -6.91 10.30
CA ASN A 63 -1.60 -8.09 10.73
C ASN A 63 -1.20 -9.02 9.57
N PHE A 64 -1.81 -8.85 8.39
CA PHE A 64 -1.54 -9.71 7.24
C PHE A 64 -0.33 -9.22 6.44
N LYS A 65 0.35 -10.16 5.77
CA LYS A 65 1.24 -9.80 4.66
C LYS A 65 0.40 -9.28 3.50
N PHE A 66 0.92 -8.27 2.80
CA PHE A 66 0.25 -7.63 1.67
C PHE A 66 -1.00 -6.82 2.05
N PHE A 67 -1.04 -6.28 3.27
CA PHE A 67 -2.19 -5.53 3.78
C PHE A 67 -2.47 -4.21 3.02
N LEU A 68 -1.47 -3.55 2.43
CA LEU A 68 -1.67 -2.38 1.57
C LEU A 68 -2.40 -2.75 0.28
N THR A 69 -2.15 -3.96 -0.24
CA THR A 69 -2.85 -4.47 -1.42
C THR A 69 -4.35 -4.69 -1.14
N LEU A 70 -4.71 -5.02 0.10
CA LEU A 70 -6.12 -5.16 0.50
C LEU A 70 -6.87 -3.82 0.40
N TYR A 71 -6.27 -2.72 0.87
CA TYR A 71 -6.87 -1.39 0.80
C TYR A 71 -6.93 -0.83 -0.63
N TRP A 72 -6.01 -1.25 -1.49
CA TRP A 72 -6.03 -0.85 -2.90
C TRP A 72 -7.25 -1.39 -3.65
N CYS A 73 -7.61 -2.65 -3.41
CA CYS A 73 -8.79 -3.25 -4.04
C CYS A 73 -10.11 -2.56 -3.63
N GLU A 74 -10.18 -2.04 -2.41
CA GLU A 74 -11.36 -1.32 -1.91
C GLU A 74 -11.50 0.09 -2.54
N LYS A 75 -10.42 0.66 -3.08
CA LYS A 75 -10.43 2.00 -3.68
C LYS A 75 -10.98 2.01 -5.11
N ASP A 76 -10.81 0.93 -5.87
CA ASP A 76 -11.30 0.80 -7.26
C ASP A 76 -12.82 0.50 -7.36
N GLU A 77 -13.50 0.16 -6.25
CA GLU A 77 -14.94 -0.14 -6.23
C GLU A 77 -15.85 1.09 -5.97
N LYS A 78 -15.27 2.27 -5.70
CA LYS A 78 -16.00 3.54 -5.48
C LYS A 78 -15.80 4.51 -6.62
#